data_AF-A0A820RHN5-F1
#
_entry.id   AF-A0A820RHN5-F1
#
_cell.length_a   1.000
_cell.length_b   1.000
_cell.length_c   1.000
_cell.angle_alpha   90.00
_cell.angle_beta   90.00
_cell.angle_gamma   90.00
#
_symmetry.space_group_name_H-M   'P 1'
#
loop_
_entity.id
_entity.type
_entity.pdbx_description
1 polymer ?
#
loop_
_entity_poly.entity_id
_entity_poly.type
_entity_poly.pdbx_seq_one_letter_code
_entity_poly.pdbx_strand_id
1 'polypeptide(L)' 'MSTWQKFRDKLSNPIFHYGVAICSFTASSPDQLSLLLGDSVHVREECDELYFGSLANKPQVSGIFPKSFI' A
#
# COMPACT_ATOMS: atom_id res chain seq x y z
N MET A 1 11.65 -7.38 -15.41
CA MET A 1 11.72 -6.81 -14.06
C MET A 1 10.48 -5.96 -13.91
N SER A 2 9.62 -6.26 -12.94
CA SER A 2 8.39 -5.50 -12.75
C SER A 2 8.70 -4.09 -12.25
N THR A 3 7.96 -3.10 -12.73
CA THR A 3 8.22 -1.68 -12.47
C THR A 3 7.14 -1.12 -11.57
N TRP A 4 7.54 -0.49 -10.46
CA TRP A 4 6.62 0.25 -9.60
C TRP A 4 6.04 1.46 -10.30
N GLN A 5 4.72 1.59 -10.24
CA GLN A 5 3.98 2.69 -10.85
C GLN A 5 3.35 3.57 -9.78
N LYS A 6 3.60 4.88 -9.89
CA LYS A 6 2.97 5.89 -9.04
C LYS A 6 1.59 6.22 -9.57
N PHE A 7 0.63 6.38 -8.67
CA PHE A 7 -0.68 6.90 -9.04
C PHE A 7 -0.58 8.38 -9.41
N ARG A 8 -1.10 8.71 -10.60
CA ARG A 8 -1.06 10.04 -11.21
C ARG A 8 -2.39 10.30 -11.91
N ASP A 9 -2.89 11.52 -11.79
CA ASP A 9 -4.06 11.96 -12.58
C ASP A 9 -3.65 12.27 -14.03
N LYS A 10 -4.63 12.64 -14.88
CA LYS A 10 -4.39 13.03 -16.27
C LYS A 10 -3.46 14.26 -16.42
N LEU A 11 -3.28 15.03 -15.35
CA LEU A 11 -2.44 16.22 -15.27
C LEU A 11 -1.11 15.93 -14.54
N SER A 12 -0.80 14.66 -14.26
CA SER A 12 0.40 14.21 -13.54
C SER A 12 0.50 14.68 -12.08
N ASN A 13 -0.60 15.11 -11.47
CA ASN A 13 -0.63 15.37 -10.03
C ASN A 13 -0.64 14.05 -9.24
N PRO A 14 -0.02 14.00 -8.05
CA PRO A 14 -0.07 12.84 -7.19
C PRO A 14 -1.49 12.60 -6.68
N ILE A 15 -2.04 11.42 -6.96
CA ILE A 15 -3.28 10.95 -6.34
C ILE A 15 -2.90 10.10 -5.13
N PHE A 16 -3.44 10.45 -3.97
CA PHE A 16 -3.37 9.58 -2.80
C PHE A 16 -4.51 8.57 -2.89
N HIS A 17 -4.17 7.30 -3.10
CA HIS A 17 -5.15 6.22 -3.02
C HIS A 17 -5.28 5.76 -1.57
N TYR A 18 -6.50 5.50 -1.14
CA TYR A 18 -6.83 5.03 0.21
C TYR A 18 -7.46 3.66 0.10
N GLY A 19 -7.11 2.77 1.02
CA GLY A 19 -7.68 1.43 1.12
C GLY A 19 -7.94 1.06 2.57
N VAL A 20 -8.74 0.02 2.77
CA VAL A 20 -9.01 -0.55 4.09
C VAL A 20 -8.69 -2.03 4.02
N ALA A 21 -7.79 -2.51 4.85
CA ALA A 21 -7.42 -3.92 4.84
C ALA A 21 -8.62 -4.81 5.14
N ILE A 22 -8.98 -5.70 4.22
CA ILE A 22 -10.10 -6.65 4.36
C ILE A 22 -9.70 -7.93 5.07
N CYS A 23 -8.40 -8.15 5.28
CA CYS A 23 -7.85 -9.27 6.03
C CYS A 23 -6.50 -8.90 6.67
N SER A 24 -6.10 -9.65 7.68
CA SER A 24 -4.82 -9.40 8.38
C SER A 24 -3.66 -10.02 7.61
N PHE A 25 -2.58 -9.26 7.45
CA PHE A 25 -1.33 -9.66 6.83
C PHE A 25 -0.17 -9.48 7.79
N THR A 26 0.64 -10.53 7.97
CA THR A 26 1.83 -10.48 8.81
C THR A 26 3.07 -10.35 7.93
N ALA A 27 3.80 -9.24 8.07
CA ALA A 27 5.06 -9.04 7.37
C ALA A 27 6.07 -10.13 7.73
N SER A 28 6.68 -10.71 6.69
CA SER A 28 7.76 -11.71 6.79
C SER A 28 9.15 -11.09 6.56
N SER A 29 9.22 -9.84 6.08
CA SER A 29 10.46 -9.10 5.86
C SER A 29 10.32 -7.63 6.32
N PRO A 30 11.44 -6.93 6.59
CA PRO A 30 11.42 -5.52 7.00
C PRO A 30 10.79 -4.58 5.96
N ASP A 31 10.81 -4.97 4.69
CA ASP A 31 10.24 -4.16 3.60
C ASP A 31 8.71 -4.31 3.48
N GLN A 32 8.15 -5.33 4.15
CA GLN A 32 6.71 -5.59 4.16
C GLN A 32 6.02 -4.83 5.29
N LEU A 33 4.81 -4.36 5.00
CA LEU A 33 3.95 -3.71 5.98
C LEU A 33 2.93 -4.71 6.52
N SER A 34 2.97 -5.00 7.83
CA SER A 34 1.90 -5.76 8.47
C SER A 34 0.60 -4.95 8.50
N LEU A 35 -0.52 -5.62 8.23
CA LEU A 35 -1.86 -5.05 8.25
C LEU A 35 -2.76 -5.85 9.19
N LEU A 36 -3.63 -5.17 9.91
CA LEU A 36 -4.74 -5.78 10.62
C LEU A 36 -6.04 -5.56 9.85
N LEU A 37 -7.01 -6.46 10.01
CA LEU A 37 -8.33 -6.30 9.40
C LEU A 37 -8.95 -4.98 9.88
N GLY A 38 -9.37 -4.15 8.93
CA GLY A 38 -9.90 -2.81 9.16
C GLY A 38 -8.86 -1.69 9.20
N ASP A 39 -7.56 -1.97 9.06
CA ASP A 39 -6.54 -0.92 9.00
C ASP A 39 -6.70 -0.09 7.73
N SER A 40 -6.78 1.23 7.90
CA SER A 40 -6.73 2.17 6.78
C SER A 40 -5.30 2.39 6.30
N VAL A 41 -5.08 2.35 4.99
CA VAL A 41 -3.77 2.55 4.36
C VAL A 41 -3.78 3.67 3.33
N HIS A 42 -2.65 4.38 3.22
CA HIS A 42 -2.32 5.24 2.10
C HIS A 42 -1.49 4.45 1.08
N VAL A 43 -2.06 4.21 -0.09
CA VAL A 43 -1.38 3.55 -1.20
C VAL A 43 -0.67 4.61 -2.05
N ARG A 44 0.63 4.43 -2.25
CA ARG A 44 1.50 5.37 -2.99
C ARG A 44 1.90 4.83 -4.35
N GLU A 45 2.22 3.55 -4.41
CA GLU A 45 2.72 2.89 -5.61
C GLU A 45 2.12 1.49 -5.72
N GLU A 46 2.11 0.95 -6.93
CA GLU A 46 1.70 -0.41 -7.21
C GLU A 46 2.65 -1.12 -8.17
N CYS A 47 2.74 -2.44 -8.04
CA CYS A 47 3.50 -3.28 -8.94
C CYS A 47 2.86 -4.67 -8.96
N ASP A 48 2.40 -5.13 -10.13
CA ASP A 48 1.72 -6.41 -10.32
C ASP A 48 0.64 -6.67 -9.25
N GLU A 49 0.90 -7.56 -8.30
CA GLU A 49 0.01 -8.01 -7.21
C GLU A 49 0.32 -7.36 -5.85
N LEU A 50 1.21 -6.36 -5.82
CA LEU A 50 1.63 -5.65 -4.62
C LEU A 50 1.32 -4.16 -4.68
N TYR A 51 1.00 -3.62 -3.51
CA TYR A 51 0.98 -2.20 -3.22
C TYR A 51 2.18 -1.83 -2.35
N PHE A 52 2.61 -0.56 -2.46
CA PHE A 52 3.50 0.08 -1.52
C PHE A 52 2.80 1.29 -0.91
N GLY A 53 2.83 1.37 0.40
CA GLY A 53 2.05 2.37 1.14
C GLY A 53 2.44 2.49 2.59
N SER A 54 1.61 3.18 3.36
CA SER A 54 1.76 3.32 4.81
C SER A 54 0.41 3.23 5.51
N LEU A 55 0.43 2.96 6.82
CA LEU A 55 -0.79 3.04 7.62
C LEU A 55 -1.26 4.49 7.70
N ALA A 56 -2.57 4.72 7.57
CA ALA A 56 -3.15 6.07 7.62
C ALA A 56 -2.97 6.70 9.01
N ASN A 57 -3.04 5.89 10.08
CA ASN A 57 -2.84 6.33 11.46
C ASN A 57 -1.36 6.43 11.87
N LYS A 58 -0.45 5.80 11.11
CA LYS A 58 1.00 5.79 11.37
C LYS A 58 1.76 5.92 10.05
N PRO A 59 1.77 7.11 9.42
CA PRO A 59 2.34 7.31 8.08
C PRO A 59 3.85 6.99 7.97
N GLN A 60 4.56 6.98 9.09
CA GLN A 60 5.97 6.59 9.21
C GLN A 60 6.19 5.07 9.07
N VAL A 61 5.14 4.26 9.29
CA VAL A 61 5.19 2.81 9.12
C VAL A 61 4.75 2.50 7.70
N SER A 62 5.70 2.15 6.85
CA SER A 62 5.48 1.90 5.44
C SER A 62 6.16 0.64 4.95
N GLY A 63 5.61 0.06 3.89
CA GLY A 63 6.15 -1.14 3.26
C GLY A 63 5.23 -1.62 2.15
N ILE A 64 5.58 -2.79 1.62
CA ILE A 64 4.80 -3.48 0.60
C ILE A 64 3.75 -4.41 1.23
N PHE A 65 2.60 -4.56 0.58
CA PHE A 65 1.54 -5.46 1.00
C PHE A 65 0.74 -5.96 -0.22
N PRO A 66 0.12 -7.16 -0.15
CA PRO A 66 -0.65 -7.70 -1.28
C PRO A 66 -1.88 -6.86 -1.61
N LYS A 67 -2.17 -6.66 -2.91
CA LYS A 67 -3.38 -5.96 -3.36
C LYS A 67 -4.66 -6.66 -2.92
N SER A 68 -4.64 -8.00 -2.88
CA SER A 68 -5.77 -8.84 -2.51
C SER A 68 -6.21 -8.72 -1.04
N PHE A 69 -5.44 -7.99 -0.22
CA PHE A 69 -5.73 -7.79 1.20
C PHE A 69 -6.36 -6.43 1.50
N ILE A 70 -6.58 -5.60 0.48
CA ILE A 70 -7.12 -4.24 0.54
C ILE A 70 -8.49 -4.18 -0.13
#